data_AF-A0A2J5P848-F1
#
_entry.id   AF-A0A2J5P848-F1
#
_cell.length_a   1.000
_cell.length_b   1.000
_cell.length_c   1.000
_cell.angle_alpha   90.00
_cell.angle_beta   90.00
_cell.angle_gamma   90.00
#
_symmetry.space_group_name_H-M   'P 1'
#
loop_
_entity.id
_entity.type
_entity.pdbx_description
1 polymer ?
#
loop_
_entity_poly.entity_id
_entity_poly.type
_entity_poly.pdbx_seq_one_letter_code
_entity_poly.pdbx_strand_id
1 'polypeptide(L)' 'MILAKVVGHVVATQKCDELRGSNLLLIVKLDDDQQPMKDQTWV' A
#
# COMPACT_ATOMS: atom_id res chain seq x y z
N MET A 1 -3.04 -1.32 -14.31
CA MET A 1 -2.26 -0.52 -13.33
C MET A 1 -3.19 0.52 -12.72
N ILE A 2 -2.94 0.95 -11.49
CA ILE A 2 -3.71 2.02 -10.83
C ILE A 2 -2.76 3.14 -10.41
N LEU A 3 -3.24 4.39 -10.40
CA LEU A 3 -2.55 5.47 -9.72
C LEU A 3 -2.86 5.39 -8.22
N ALA A 4 -1.81 5.43 -7.41
CA ALA A 4 -1.91 5.32 -5.97
C ALA A 4 -0.86 6.20 -5.30
N LYS A 5 -1.11 6.58 -4.04
CA LYS A 5 -0.17 7.29 -3.17
C LYS A 5 0.24 6.38 -2.03
N VAL A 6 1.54 6.34 -1.74
CA VAL A 6 2.05 5.69 -0.53
C VAL A 6 1.70 6.56 0.66
N VAL A 7 0.97 6.01 1.63
CA VAL A 7 0.52 6.71 2.85
C VAL A 7 1.15 6.14 4.11
N GLY A 8 1.90 5.05 4.01
CA GLY A 8 2.59 4.43 5.13
C GLY A 8 3.32 3.15 4.75
N HIS A 9 3.73 2.40 5.75
CA HIS A 9 4.33 1.08 5.60
C HIS A 9 3.83 0.13 6.70
N VAL A 10 3.93 -1.16 6.45
CA VAL A 10 3.53 -2.22 7.39
C VAL A 10 4.76 -2.96 7.86
N VAL A 11 4.84 -3.17 9.18
CA VAL A 11 5.85 -4.01 9.81
C VAL A 11 5.20 -5.35 10.18
N ALA A 12 5.57 -6.41 9.47
CA ALA A 12 5.09 -7.77 9.73
C ALA A 12 6.25 -8.69 10.11
N THR A 13 6.29 -9.09 11.38
CA THR A 13 7.34 -9.98 11.94
C THR A 13 7.09 -11.43 11.57
N GLN A 14 5.84 -11.89 11.64
CA GLN A 14 5.44 -13.22 11.21
C GLN A 14 4.84 -13.13 9.80
N LYS A 15 5.56 -13.65 8.81
CA LYS A 15 5.16 -13.65 7.39
C LYS A 15 5.79 -14.82 6.66
N CYS A 16 5.24 -15.13 5.48
CA CYS A 16 5.78 -16.17 4.61
C CYS A 16 7.20 -15.80 4.13
N ASP A 17 7.99 -16.82 3.82
CA ASP A 17 9.39 -16.64 3.43
C ASP A 17 9.56 -15.87 2.11
N GLU A 18 8.57 -15.97 1.21
CA GLU A 18 8.51 -15.22 -0.05
C GLU A 18 8.53 -13.70 0.15
N LEU A 19 8.07 -13.20 1.30
CA LEU A 19 8.01 -11.76 1.62
C LEU A 19 9.20 -11.28 2.46
N ARG A 20 10.23 -12.11 2.68
CA ARG A 20 11.44 -11.70 3.41
C ARG A 20 12.22 -10.65 2.60
N GLY A 21 12.82 -9.69 3.31
CA GLY A 21 13.60 -8.60 2.70
C GLY A 21 12.80 -7.58 1.89
N SER A 22 11.48 -7.76 1.76
CA SER A 22 10.61 -6.85 1.02
C SER A 22 9.93 -5.84 1.94
N ASN A 23 9.83 -4.59 1.46
CA ASN A 23 9.02 -3.54 2.08
C ASN A 23 7.55 -3.80 1.78
N LEU A 24 6.68 -3.60 2.78
CA LEU A 24 5.23 -3.67 2.62
C LEU A 24 4.69 -2.24 2.75
N LEU A 25 4.13 -1.70 1.68
CA LEU A 25 3.73 -0.28 1.60
C LEU A 25 2.21 -0.16 1.67
N LEU A 26 1.71 0.75 2.51
CA LEU A 26 0.30 1.13 2.49
C LEU A 26 0.07 2.09 1.32
N ILE A 27 -0.72 1.64 0.35
CA ILE A 27 -1.07 2.42 -0.84
C ILE A 27 -2.57 2.73 -0.86
N VAL A 28 -2.91 3.97 -1.19
CA VAL A 28 -4.29 4.43 -1.36
C VAL A 28 -4.52 4.82 -2.82
N LYS A 29 -5.62 4.35 -3.41
CA LYS A 29 -5.98 4.69 -4.79
C LYS A 29 -6.30 6.19 -4.91
N LEU A 30 -5.87 6.78 -6.02
CA LEU A 30 -6.19 8.16 -6.36
C LEU A 30 -7.41 8.21 -7.28
N ASP A 31 -8.23 9.25 -7.11
CA ASP A 31 -9.28 9.63 -8.06
C ASP A 31 -8.72 10.45 -9.24
N ASP A 32 -9.62 10.90 -10.12
CA ASP A 32 -9.26 11.66 -11.33
C ASP A 32 -8.69 13.05 -11.00
N ASP A 33 -8.92 13.56 -9.79
CA ASP A 33 -8.37 14.81 -9.25
C ASP A 33 -7.07 14.58 -8.45
N GLN A 34 -6.50 13.38 -8.53
CA GLN A 34 -5.31 12.94 -7.80
C GLN A 34 -5.44 13.00 -6.26
N GLN A 35 -6.67 12.92 -5.75
CA GLN A 35 -6.95 12.88 -4.32
C GLN A 35 -7.08 11.44 -3.81
N PRO A 36 -6.61 11.14 -2.58
CA PRO A 36 -6.76 9.81 -1.99
C PRO A 36 -8.23 9.46 -1.73
N MET A 37 -8.67 8.31 -2.22
CA MET A 37 -10.01 7.80 -1.98
C MET A 37 -10.13 7.15 -0.60
N LYS A 38 -11.24 7.39 0.11
CA LYS A 38 -11.53 6.75 1.39
C LYS A 38 -11.82 5.26 1.22
N ASP A 39 -11.38 4.44 2.17
CA ASP A 39 -11.62 2.98 2.23
C ASP A 39 -11.13 2.21 0.98
N GLN A 40 -10.13 2.76 0.28
CA GLN A 40 -9.48 2.18 -0.90
C GLN A 40 -7.98 2.04 -0.65
N THR A 41 -7.63 1.20 0.33
CA THR A 41 -6.25 1.03 0.84
C THR A 41 -5.80 -0.42 0.72
N TRP A 42 -4.56 -0.65 0.27
CA TRP A 42 -3.94 -1.98 0.14
C TRP A 42 -2.51 -2.00 0.70
N VAL A 43 -1.99 -3.23 0.89
CA VAL A 43 -0.64 -3.54 1.38
C VAL A 43 0.01 -4.57 0.46
#